data_AF-A0A0R3S8Q6-F1
#
_entry.id   AF-A0A0R3S8Q6-F1
#
_cell.length_a   1.000
_cell.length_b   1.000
_cell.length_c   1.000
_cell.angle_alpha   90.00
_cell.angle_beta   90.00
_cell.angle_gamma   90.00
#
_symmetry.space_group_name_H-M   'P 1'
#
loop_
_entity.id
_entity.type
_entity.pdbx_description
1 polymer ?
#
loop_
_entity_poly.entity_id
_entity_poly.type
_entity_poly.pdbx_seq_one_letter_code
_entity_poly.pdbx_strand_id
1 'polypeptide(L)'
;ITIFSPLKLSFNKNSNVENGSYDEFVKYDDPIKLTKTYLLDNAAKISVSDLPPDFCKMMGSSSIDEKTQKILYEEFPVRITRVGDDIYASTVRETQASPLELIGLINDIKMTLVQRAAKDYPLCNIREEALYGLSRELLRQLIIECPERGLLFKQVLEEHYKYFEAYKVLLKHNEAFLSRKNLRAAYIKNFQLEKVRKYI
;
A
#
# COMPACT_ATOMS: atom_id res chain seq x y z
N ILE A 1 11.09 25.15 -15.54
CA ILE A 1 9.98 24.24 -15.14
C ILE A 1 10.50 22.82 -15.31
N THR A 2 11.20 22.33 -14.31
CA THR A 2 11.77 20.98 -14.21
C THR A 2 10.70 20.09 -13.56
N ILE A 3 9.94 19.32 -14.34
CA ILE A 3 8.85 18.47 -13.80
C ILE A 3 9.13 16.96 -13.95
N PHE A 4 10.14 16.55 -14.69
CA PHE A 4 10.46 15.12 -14.79
C PHE A 4 11.50 14.71 -13.75
N SER A 5 11.05 14.56 -12.50
CA SER A 5 11.61 13.50 -11.65
C SER A 5 10.98 12.18 -12.09
N PRO A 6 11.75 11.16 -12.49
CA PRO A 6 11.19 9.85 -12.77
C PRO A 6 10.53 9.31 -11.49
N LEU A 7 9.22 9.11 -11.54
CA LEU A 7 8.46 8.42 -10.50
C LEU A 7 9.08 7.03 -10.31
N LYS A 8 9.90 6.88 -9.26
CA LYS A 8 10.27 5.57 -8.72
C LYS A 8 9.01 4.93 -8.13
N LEU A 9 8.20 4.30 -8.98
CA LEU A 9 7.17 3.35 -8.58
C LEU A 9 7.85 2.01 -8.30
N SER A 10 8.67 1.98 -7.25
CA SER A 10 8.82 0.77 -6.47
C SER A 10 7.57 0.70 -5.59
N PHE A 11 6.86 -0.45 -5.59
CA PHE A 11 6.16 -0.89 -4.39
C PHE A 11 7.07 -0.53 -3.22
N ASN A 12 6.64 0.41 -2.38
CA ASN A 12 7.51 1.17 -1.49
C ASN A 12 8.24 0.22 -0.52
N LYS A 13 9.37 -0.36 -0.96
CA LYS A 13 10.16 -1.34 -0.21
C LYS A 13 11.05 -0.68 0.81
N ASN A 14 11.06 0.66 0.93
CA ASN A 14 11.86 1.37 1.92
C ASN A 14 11.20 2.68 2.32
N SER A 15 10.30 2.61 3.27
CA SER A 15 10.06 3.74 4.14
C SER A 15 9.83 3.17 5.53
N ASN A 16 10.71 3.54 6.46
CA ASN A 16 10.47 3.48 7.90
C ASN A 16 9.22 4.32 8.18
N VAL A 17 8.05 3.76 7.90
CA VAL A 17 6.75 4.35 8.12
C VAL A 17 6.25 3.68 9.37
N GLU A 18 6.17 4.47 10.42
CA GLU A 18 5.31 4.25 11.56
C GLU A 18 4.05 3.52 11.10
N ASN A 19 3.88 2.30 11.59
CA ASN A 19 2.85 1.35 11.22
C ASN A 19 1.49 2.03 10.95
N GLY A 20 1.14 2.23 9.68
CA GLY A 20 -0.12 2.88 9.34
C GLY A 20 -0.35 3.00 7.83
N SER A 21 -1.22 2.14 7.32
CA SER A 21 -2.24 2.43 6.28
C SER A 21 -2.37 1.32 5.22
N TYR A 22 -1.27 0.86 4.61
CA TYR A 22 -1.37 0.09 3.36
C TYR A 22 -1.58 -1.42 3.50
N ASP A 23 -1.67 -1.90 4.73
CA ASP A 23 -1.40 -3.31 5.06
C ASP A 23 -2.36 -3.82 6.15
N GLU A 24 -3.48 -3.10 6.32
CA GLU A 24 -4.50 -3.26 7.37
C GLU A 24 -5.20 -4.62 7.32
N PHE A 25 -5.35 -5.21 6.13
CA PHE A 25 -6.04 -6.48 5.95
C PHE A 25 -5.12 -7.71 5.93
N VAL A 26 -3.81 -7.50 5.76
CA VAL A 26 -2.85 -8.60 5.65
C VAL A 26 -2.73 -9.31 7.00
N LYS A 27 -2.88 -10.64 7.01
CA LYS A 27 -2.82 -11.42 8.25
C LYS A 27 -1.38 -11.79 8.62
N TYR A 28 -1.01 -11.46 9.86
CA TYR A 28 0.26 -11.79 10.49
C TYR A 28 0.03 -12.82 11.60
N ASP A 29 1.10 -13.51 11.97
CA ASP A 29 1.13 -14.39 13.13
C ASP A 29 1.25 -13.58 14.42
N ASP A 30 0.95 -14.24 15.54
CA ASP A 30 0.98 -13.60 16.84
C ASP A 30 2.39 -13.10 17.18
N PRO A 31 2.51 -11.87 17.72
CA PRO A 31 3.79 -11.25 17.97
C PRO A 31 4.61 -12.01 19.02
N ILE A 32 5.84 -12.40 18.67
CA ILE A 32 6.75 -13.09 19.57
C ILE A 32 7.75 -12.11 20.17
N LYS A 33 7.94 -12.19 21.49
CA LYS A 33 8.90 -11.37 22.23
C LYS A 33 10.33 -11.76 21.89
N LEU A 34 11.12 -10.80 21.43
CA LEU A 34 12.56 -10.94 21.22
C LEU A 34 13.26 -10.88 22.58
N THR A 35 13.87 -11.99 23.01
CA THR A 35 14.73 -11.99 24.19
C THR A 35 16.08 -11.38 23.82
N LYS A 36 16.65 -10.54 24.70
CA LYS A 36 17.80 -9.64 24.47
C LYS A 36 19.14 -10.31 24.06
N THR A 37 19.17 -11.57 23.64
CA THR A 37 20.38 -12.27 23.16
C THR A 37 20.82 -11.83 21.76
N TYR A 38 19.99 -11.11 21.01
CA TYR A 38 20.30 -10.62 19.65
C TYR A 38 20.59 -9.12 19.60
N LEU A 39 20.48 -8.42 20.74
CA LEU A 39 20.72 -6.99 20.83
C LEU A 39 22.15 -6.73 21.29
N LEU A 40 23.12 -7.15 20.49
CA LEU A 40 24.48 -6.60 20.60
C LEU A 40 24.47 -5.22 19.92
N ASP A 41 24.52 -4.22 20.79
CA ASP A 41 24.91 -2.84 20.57
C ASP A 41 24.07 -2.01 19.58
N ASN A 42 23.13 -1.24 20.17
CA ASN A 42 22.51 0.03 19.72
C ASN A 42 20.97 0.01 19.65
N ALA A 43 20.33 0.12 20.82
CA ALA A 43 18.87 0.14 20.99
C ALA A 43 18.13 1.32 20.30
N ALA A 44 18.83 2.34 19.79
CA ALA A 44 18.22 3.57 19.30
C ALA A 44 17.80 3.54 17.82
N LYS A 45 18.29 2.60 16.98
CA LYS A 45 17.93 2.51 15.56
C LYS A 45 18.01 1.05 15.08
N ILE A 46 17.00 0.24 15.39
CA ILE A 46 16.90 -1.11 14.81
C ILE A 46 16.06 -0.96 13.55
N SER A 47 16.72 -1.12 12.41
CA SER A 47 16.11 -1.17 11.09
C SER A 47 15.78 -2.62 10.72
N VAL A 48 14.87 -2.83 9.76
CA VAL A 48 14.52 -4.18 9.25
C VAL A 48 15.77 -4.95 8.76
N SER A 49 16.84 -4.23 8.42
CA SER A 49 18.15 -4.77 8.02
C SER A 49 19.02 -5.34 9.15
N ASP A 50 18.71 -5.08 10.42
CA ASP A 50 19.52 -5.54 11.57
C ASP A 50 19.02 -6.87 12.16
N LEU A 51 17.91 -7.41 11.64
CA LEU A 51 17.43 -8.74 11.99
C LEU A 51 18.21 -9.79 11.19
N PRO A 52 18.71 -10.88 11.81
CA PRO A 52 19.35 -11.97 11.09
C PRO A 52 18.41 -12.51 9.99
N PRO A 53 18.92 -12.80 8.78
CA PRO A 53 18.12 -13.40 7.70
C PRO A 53 17.51 -14.76 8.08
N ASP A 54 17.97 -15.35 9.20
CA ASP A 54 17.49 -16.60 9.76
C ASP A 54 16.44 -16.44 10.87
N PHE A 55 16.05 -15.22 11.27
CA PHE A 55 14.98 -15.03 12.27
C PHE A 55 13.64 -15.60 11.76
N CYS A 56 13.31 -15.39 10.48
CA CYS A 56 12.12 -15.97 9.86
C CYS A 56 12.21 -17.51 9.74
N LYS A 57 13.40 -18.06 9.48
CA LYS A 57 13.59 -19.52 9.37
C LYS A 57 13.50 -20.24 10.71
N MET A 58 13.83 -19.59 11.82
CA MET A 58 13.71 -20.15 13.16
C MET A 58 12.25 -20.24 13.67
N MET A 59 11.31 -19.66 12.93
CA MET A 59 9.90 -19.55 13.28
C MET A 59 8.98 -20.43 12.42
N GLY A 60 9.44 -20.85 11.24
CA GLY A 60 8.68 -21.72 10.34
C GLY A 60 8.76 -23.19 10.73
N SER A 61 7.64 -23.77 11.17
CA SER A 61 7.49 -25.22 11.23
C SER A 61 7.33 -25.79 9.81
N SER A 62 8.28 -26.63 9.41
CA SER A 62 8.40 -27.33 8.13
C SER A 62 7.11 -27.89 7.53
N SER A 63 6.67 -27.33 6.38
CA SER A 63 5.86 -28.04 5.35
C SER A 63 5.72 -27.32 4.00
N ILE A 64 6.25 -26.09 3.84
CA ILE A 64 6.07 -25.25 2.65
C ILE A 64 7.39 -25.14 1.90
N ASP A 65 7.33 -25.12 0.57
CA ASP A 65 8.50 -25.00 -0.30
C ASP A 65 9.34 -23.77 0.07
N GLU A 66 10.66 -23.96 0.22
CA GLU A 66 11.61 -22.89 0.59
C GLU A 66 11.53 -21.67 -0.37
N LYS A 67 11.18 -21.93 -1.63
CA LYS A 67 10.96 -20.89 -2.65
C LYS A 67 9.79 -19.98 -2.30
N THR A 68 8.68 -20.56 -1.84
CA THR A 68 7.47 -19.85 -1.46
C THR A 68 7.72 -18.97 -0.23
N GLN A 69 8.39 -19.52 0.78
CA GLN A 69 8.77 -18.77 1.99
C GLN A 69 9.69 -17.59 1.65
N LYS A 70 10.69 -17.80 0.78
CA LYS A 70 11.59 -16.73 0.35
C LYS A 70 10.85 -15.58 -0.31
N ILE A 71 9.94 -15.87 -1.25
CA ILE A 71 9.14 -14.85 -1.94
C ILE A 71 8.21 -14.16 -0.95
N LEU A 72 7.57 -14.91 -0.04
CA LEU A 72 6.65 -14.37 0.95
C LEU A 72 7.34 -13.35 1.86
N TYR A 73 8.50 -13.69 2.41
CA TYR A 73 9.26 -12.77 3.27
C TYR A 73 9.89 -11.59 2.52
N GLU A 74 10.19 -11.75 1.23
CA GLU A 74 10.68 -10.65 0.40
C GLU A 74 9.58 -9.60 0.14
N GLU A 75 8.34 -10.07 -0.06
CA GLU A 75 7.20 -9.19 -0.38
C GLU A 75 6.53 -8.61 0.86
N PHE A 76 6.50 -9.37 1.95
CA PHE A 76 5.90 -8.97 3.20
C PHE A 76 6.95 -8.97 4.32
N PRO A 77 7.50 -7.79 4.66
CA PRO A 77 8.51 -7.68 5.69
C PRO A 77 7.93 -7.99 7.08
N VAL A 78 8.81 -8.45 7.98
CA VAL A 78 8.50 -8.66 9.40
C VAL A 78 8.11 -7.33 10.03
N ARG A 79 7.01 -7.33 10.78
CA ARG A 79 6.62 -6.16 11.57
C ARG A 79 7.28 -6.22 12.93
N ILE A 80 7.95 -5.14 13.29
CA ILE A 80 8.58 -4.97 14.60
C ILE A 80 7.77 -3.94 15.36
N THR A 81 7.26 -4.34 16.52
CA THR A 81 6.54 -3.45 17.43
C THR A 81 7.31 -3.36 18.74
N ARG A 82 7.41 -2.16 19.30
CA ARG A 82 8.03 -1.93 20.60
C ARG A 82 6.92 -1.61 21.59
N VAL A 83 6.83 -2.39 22.66
CA VAL A 83 5.90 -2.16 23.76
C VAL A 83 6.74 -1.99 25.01
N GLY A 84 6.97 -0.74 25.41
CA GLY A 84 7.93 -0.40 26.47
C GLY A 84 9.36 -0.75 26.08
N ASP A 85 10.04 -1.51 26.93
CA ASP A 85 11.44 -1.98 26.73
C ASP A 85 11.53 -3.30 25.95
N ASP A 86 10.39 -3.94 25.68
CA ASP A 86 10.31 -5.21 24.98
C ASP A 86 10.04 -5.01 23.49
N ILE A 87 10.75 -5.76 22.67
CA ILE A 87 10.59 -5.75 21.22
C ILE A 87 9.85 -7.03 20.81
N TYR A 88 8.82 -6.87 20.01
CA TYR A 88 8.01 -7.95 19.46
C TYR A 88 8.16 -7.98 17.95
N ALA A 89 8.29 -9.18 17.39
CA ALA A 89 8.32 -9.40 15.95
C ALA A 89 7.13 -10.29 15.56
N SER A 90 6.41 -9.89 14.51
CA SER A 90 5.36 -10.71 13.90
C SER A 90 5.69 -10.96 12.43
N THR A 91 5.77 -12.23 12.07
CA THR A 91 5.93 -12.72 10.69
C THR A 91 4.57 -12.84 10.01
N VAL A 92 4.61 -12.95 8.69
CA VAL A 92 3.40 -13.09 7.87
C VAL A 92 2.89 -14.50 8.00
N ARG A 93 1.57 -14.65 8.12
CA ARG A 93 0.96 -15.97 8.25
C ARG A 93 1.22 -16.80 7.01
N GLU A 94 1.79 -17.99 7.18
CA GLU A 94 2.13 -18.89 6.07
C GLU A 94 0.99 -19.84 5.66
N THR A 95 -0.06 -19.92 6.48
CA THR A 95 -1.20 -20.80 6.21
C THR A 95 -2.21 -20.16 5.25
N GLN A 96 -2.81 -20.98 4.39
CA GLN A 96 -3.92 -20.56 3.54
C GLN A 96 -5.15 -20.18 4.40
N ALA A 97 -5.93 -19.20 3.94
CA ALA A 97 -7.10 -18.74 4.66
C ALA A 97 -8.24 -19.76 4.63
N SER A 98 -8.91 -19.95 5.76
CA SER A 98 -10.14 -20.74 5.86
C SER A 98 -11.34 -19.99 5.24
N PRO A 99 -12.38 -20.67 4.72
CA PRO A 99 -13.59 -20.02 4.22
C PRO A 99 -14.24 -19.07 5.25
N LEU A 100 -14.16 -19.40 6.55
CA LEU A 100 -14.65 -18.55 7.62
C LEU A 100 -13.83 -17.26 7.77
N GLU A 101 -12.50 -17.36 7.62
CA GLU A 101 -11.60 -16.20 7.65
C GLU A 101 -11.83 -15.28 6.46
N LEU A 102 -12.16 -15.82 5.28
CA LEU A 102 -12.53 -15.04 4.10
C LEU A 102 -13.81 -14.23 4.33
N ILE A 103 -14.83 -14.83 4.97
CA ILE A 103 -16.05 -14.11 5.35
C ILE A 103 -15.72 -12.98 6.34
N GLY A 104 -14.84 -13.26 7.31
CA GLY A 104 -14.31 -12.24 8.23
C GLY A 104 -13.67 -11.07 7.48
N LEU A 105 -12.75 -11.36 6.56
CA LEU A 105 -12.09 -10.34 5.73
C LEU A 105 -13.08 -9.48 4.93
N ILE A 106 -14.09 -10.10 4.32
CA ILE A 106 -15.12 -9.38 3.58
C ILE A 106 -15.89 -8.43 4.51
N ASN A 107 -16.20 -8.87 5.73
CA ASN A 107 -16.88 -8.04 6.71
C ASN A 107 -15.99 -6.90 7.21
N ASP A 108 -14.71 -7.15 7.46
CA ASP A 108 -13.73 -6.12 7.83
C ASP A 108 -13.67 -5.01 6.76
N ILE A 109 -13.66 -5.38 5.48
CA ILE A 109 -13.66 -4.42 4.37
C ILE A 109 -14.97 -3.63 4.31
N LYS A 110 -16.12 -4.29 4.47
CA LYS A 110 -17.40 -3.58 4.50
C LYS A 110 -17.45 -2.58 5.66
N MET A 111 -16.98 -3.00 6.84
CA MET A 111 -16.95 -2.15 8.02
C MET A 111 -16.03 -0.95 7.83
N THR A 112 -14.81 -1.14 7.31
CA THR A 112 -13.88 -0.04 7.03
C THR A 112 -14.46 0.96 6.02
N LEU A 113 -15.11 0.49 4.95
CA LEU A 113 -15.77 1.37 3.98
C LEU A 113 -16.90 2.19 4.60
N VAL A 114 -17.71 1.59 5.47
CA VAL A 114 -18.79 2.28 6.18
C VAL A 114 -18.24 3.26 7.21
N GLN A 115 -17.27 2.84 8.03
CA GLN A 115 -16.65 3.66 9.08
C GLN A 115 -15.98 4.91 8.51
N ARG A 116 -15.29 4.76 7.37
CA ARG A 116 -14.63 5.87 6.68
C ARG A 116 -15.59 6.65 5.76
N ALA A 117 -16.88 6.31 5.71
CA ALA A 117 -17.89 6.94 4.86
C ALA A 117 -17.47 7.01 3.38
N ALA A 118 -17.05 5.87 2.84
CA ALA A 118 -16.67 5.75 1.44
C ALA A 118 -17.84 6.13 0.52
N LYS A 119 -17.55 6.91 -0.52
CA LYS A 119 -18.54 7.28 -1.54
C LYS A 119 -18.80 6.10 -2.48
N ASP A 120 -20.02 6.00 -3.00
CA ASP A 120 -20.39 4.99 -4.00
C ASP A 120 -19.98 5.36 -5.44
N TYR A 121 -19.30 6.49 -5.63
CA TYR A 121 -18.76 6.91 -6.92
C TYR A 121 -17.43 6.19 -7.24
N PRO A 122 -17.13 5.86 -8.52
CA PRO A 122 -15.93 5.11 -8.92
C PRO A 122 -14.58 5.74 -8.55
N LEU A 123 -14.53 7.06 -8.30
CA LEU A 123 -13.32 7.76 -7.88
C LEU A 123 -13.40 8.11 -6.39
N CYS A 124 -13.09 7.15 -5.52
CA CYS A 124 -13.03 7.32 -4.08
C CYS A 124 -11.71 6.77 -3.51
N ASN A 125 -10.89 7.65 -2.93
CA ASN A 125 -9.58 7.28 -2.36
C ASN A 125 -9.70 6.21 -1.28
N ILE A 126 -10.77 6.24 -0.49
CA ILE A 126 -11.02 5.26 0.58
C ILE A 126 -11.24 3.86 0.01
N ARG A 127 -11.96 3.76 -1.11
CA ARG A 127 -12.13 2.49 -1.84
C ARG A 127 -10.81 2.05 -2.49
N GLU A 128 -10.04 2.99 -3.03
CA GLU A 128 -8.72 2.71 -3.60
C GLU A 128 -7.76 2.11 -2.55
N GLU A 129 -7.68 2.73 -1.37
CA GLU A 129 -6.89 2.22 -0.23
C GLU A 129 -7.39 0.84 0.23
N ALA A 130 -8.71 0.66 0.37
CA ALA A 130 -9.27 -0.62 0.79
C ALA A 130 -8.98 -1.75 -0.21
N LEU A 131 -9.08 -1.45 -1.51
CA LEU A 131 -8.73 -2.39 -2.59
C LEU A 131 -7.24 -2.69 -2.62
N TYR A 132 -6.39 -1.70 -2.35
CA TYR A 132 -4.94 -1.92 -2.22
C TYR A 132 -4.65 -2.91 -1.10
N GLY A 133 -5.20 -2.71 0.09
CA GLY A 133 -5.01 -3.62 1.22
C GLY A 133 -5.58 -5.03 0.96
N LEU A 134 -6.74 -5.14 0.30
CA LEU A 134 -7.28 -6.45 -0.12
C LEU A 134 -6.36 -7.13 -1.14
N SER A 135 -5.82 -6.39 -2.10
CA SER A 135 -4.93 -6.96 -3.12
C SER A 135 -3.64 -7.53 -2.53
N ARG A 136 -3.17 -6.96 -1.41
CA ARG A 136 -2.03 -7.45 -0.64
C ARG A 136 -2.35 -8.77 0.07
N GLU A 137 -3.52 -8.88 0.69
CA GLU A 137 -3.95 -10.15 1.31
C GLU A 137 -4.23 -11.23 0.26
N LEU A 138 -4.76 -10.86 -0.91
CA LEU A 138 -4.86 -11.78 -2.05
C LEU A 138 -3.47 -12.23 -2.52
N LEU A 139 -2.52 -11.30 -2.68
CA LEU A 139 -1.15 -11.65 -3.06
C LEU A 139 -0.52 -12.65 -2.08
N ARG A 140 -0.73 -12.46 -0.76
CA ARG A 140 -0.30 -13.42 0.27
C ARG A 140 -0.87 -14.81 0.01
N GLN A 141 -2.18 -14.91 -0.18
CA GLN A 141 -2.86 -16.18 -0.45
C GLN A 141 -2.41 -16.83 -1.77
N LEU A 142 -2.22 -16.04 -2.83
CA LEU A 142 -1.78 -16.53 -4.13
C LEU A 142 -0.35 -17.07 -4.05
N ILE A 143 0.56 -16.40 -3.34
CA ILE A 143 1.94 -16.86 -3.13
C ILE A 143 1.95 -18.20 -2.38
N ILE A 144 1.15 -18.32 -1.31
CA ILE A 144 1.04 -19.55 -0.52
C ILE A 144 0.52 -20.72 -1.37
N GLU A 145 -0.46 -20.48 -2.24
CA GLU A 145 -0.99 -21.53 -3.12
C GLU A 145 0.00 -21.92 -4.22
N CYS A 146 0.50 -20.94 -5.00
CA CYS A 146 1.49 -21.13 -6.05
C CYS A 146 2.34 -19.86 -6.19
N PRO A 147 3.66 -19.90 -5.90
CA PRO A 147 4.51 -18.71 -5.92
C PRO A 147 4.60 -18.04 -7.30
N GLU A 148 4.60 -18.82 -8.39
CA GLU A 148 4.66 -18.28 -9.76
C GLU A 148 3.39 -17.47 -10.09
N ARG A 149 2.23 -17.94 -9.62
CA ARG A 149 0.95 -17.23 -9.80
C ARG A 149 0.93 -15.92 -9.01
N GLY A 150 1.48 -15.94 -7.80
CA GLY A 150 1.67 -14.73 -6.99
C GLY A 150 2.56 -13.70 -7.69
N LEU A 151 3.68 -14.14 -8.28
CA LEU A 151 4.59 -13.27 -9.03
C LEU A 151 3.93 -12.63 -10.25
N LEU A 152 3.18 -13.41 -11.03
CA LEU A 152 2.43 -12.89 -12.18
C LEU A 152 1.35 -11.88 -11.75
N PHE A 153 0.60 -12.20 -10.69
CA PHE A 153 -0.42 -11.29 -10.14
C PHE A 153 0.18 -9.96 -9.70
N LYS A 154 1.33 -10.00 -9.03
CA LYS A 154 2.07 -8.79 -8.63
C LYS A 154 2.45 -7.93 -9.85
N GLN A 155 2.97 -8.53 -10.92
CA GLN A 155 3.33 -7.80 -12.13
C GLN A 155 2.12 -7.10 -12.77
N VAL A 156 1.00 -7.81 -12.86
CA VAL A 156 -0.26 -7.25 -13.37
C VAL A 156 -0.73 -6.07 -12.50
N LEU A 157 -0.66 -6.21 -11.17
CA LEU A 157 -0.98 -5.12 -10.25
C LEU A 157 -0.06 -3.91 -10.44
N GLU A 158 1.26 -4.11 -10.52
CA GLU A 158 2.24 -3.05 -10.78
C GLU A 158 1.93 -2.29 -12.06
N GLU A 159 1.58 -3.01 -13.12
CA GLU A 159 1.20 -2.44 -14.40
C GLU A 159 -0.09 -1.62 -14.30
N HIS A 160 -1.13 -2.17 -13.65
CA HIS A 160 -2.39 -1.45 -13.42
C HIS A 160 -2.19 -0.17 -12.62
N TYR A 161 -1.40 -0.19 -11.54
CA TYR A 161 -1.12 1.01 -10.75
C TYR A 161 -0.35 2.04 -11.55
N LYS A 162 0.61 1.61 -12.39
CA LYS A 162 1.33 2.51 -13.29
C LYS A 162 0.39 3.19 -14.28
N TYR A 163 -0.56 2.46 -14.88
CA TYR A 163 -1.57 3.05 -15.75
C TYR A 163 -2.48 4.03 -14.99
N PHE A 164 -2.94 3.65 -13.80
CA PHE A 164 -3.81 4.48 -12.99
C PHE A 164 -3.15 5.81 -12.61
N GLU A 165 -1.88 5.77 -12.20
CA GLU A 165 -1.10 6.99 -11.91
C GLU A 165 -0.89 7.86 -13.16
N ALA A 166 -0.64 7.26 -14.32
CA ALA A 166 -0.55 8.01 -15.57
C ALA A 166 -1.87 8.76 -15.87
N TYR A 167 -3.02 8.11 -15.67
CA TYR A 167 -4.32 8.75 -15.83
C TYR A 167 -4.57 9.85 -14.80
N LYS A 168 -4.17 9.68 -13.53
CA LYS A 168 -4.24 10.75 -12.52
C LYS A 168 -3.43 11.97 -12.93
N VAL A 169 -2.21 11.78 -13.44
CA VAL A 169 -1.35 12.88 -13.92
C VAL A 169 -1.98 13.59 -15.11
N LEU A 170 -2.53 12.83 -16.07
CA LEU A 170 -3.23 13.40 -17.23
C LEU A 170 -4.47 14.21 -16.81
N LEU A 171 -5.26 13.69 -15.87
CA LEU A 171 -6.44 14.37 -15.36
C LEU A 171 -6.07 15.70 -14.68
N LYS A 172 -5.03 15.71 -13.84
CA LYS A 172 -4.50 16.94 -13.22
C LYS A 172 -4.05 17.96 -14.25
N HIS A 173 -3.41 17.53 -15.33
CA HIS A 173 -3.01 18.42 -16.42
C HIS A 173 -4.23 18.98 -17.17
N ASN A 174 -5.23 18.14 -17.45
CA ASN A 174 -6.46 18.57 -18.10
C ASN A 174 -7.23 19.59 -17.25
N GLU A 175 -7.38 19.36 -15.95
CA GLU A 175 -8.02 20.30 -15.02
C GLU A 175 -7.31 21.66 -15.00
N ALA A 176 -5.98 21.65 -14.94
CA ALA A 176 -5.18 22.88 -14.98
C ALA A 176 -5.30 23.61 -16.33
N PHE A 177 -5.41 22.87 -17.44
CA PHE A 177 -5.63 23.43 -18.76
C PHE A 177 -7.03 24.05 -18.90
N LEU A 178 -8.07 23.33 -18.48
CA LEU A 178 -9.45 23.81 -18.48
C LEU A 178 -9.59 25.08 -17.62
N SER A 179 -8.99 25.09 -16.43
CA SER A 179 -9.03 26.25 -15.52
C SER A 179 -8.45 27.51 -16.18
N ARG A 180 -7.30 27.39 -16.86
CA ARG A 180 -6.69 28.51 -17.60
C ARG A 180 -7.56 28.98 -18.76
N LYS A 181 -8.15 28.04 -19.51
CA LYS A 181 -9.03 28.37 -20.64
C LYS A 181 -10.30 29.08 -20.17
N ASN A 182 -10.91 28.59 -19.09
CA ASN A 182 -12.10 29.20 -18.49
C ASN A 182 -11.82 30.61 -17.99
N LEU A 183 -10.69 30.80 -17.29
CA LEU A 183 -10.28 32.13 -16.81
C LEU A 183 -10.04 33.10 -17.98
N ARG A 184 -9.38 32.65 -19.05
CA ARG A 184 -9.17 33.47 -20.25
C ARG A 184 -10.48 33.86 -20.94
N ALA A 185 -11.43 32.92 -21.05
CA ALA A 185 -12.73 33.19 -21.63
C ALA A 185 -13.53 34.20 -20.78
N ALA A 186 -13.51 34.04 -19.45
CA ALA A 186 -14.14 34.97 -18.52
C ALA A 186 -13.52 36.38 -18.62
N TYR A 187 -12.19 36.47 -18.70
CA TYR A 187 -11.48 37.73 -18.88
C TYR A 187 -11.90 38.44 -20.19
N ILE A 188 -11.91 37.73 -21.31
CA ILE A 188 -12.31 38.30 -22.61
C ILE A 188 -13.76 38.80 -22.57
N LYS A 189 -14.67 38.01 -22.00
CA LYS A 189 -16.08 38.40 -21.85
C LYS A 189 -16.23 39.66 -21.01
N ASN A 190 -15.56 39.74 -19.86
CA ASN A 190 -15.62 40.92 -18.99
C ASN A 190 -15.05 42.16 -19.67
N PHE A 191 -13.93 42.04 -20.37
CA PHE A 191 -13.33 43.13 -21.13
C PHE A 191 -14.27 43.66 -22.22
N GLN A 192 -15.01 42.78 -22.90
CA GLN A 192 -16.03 43.18 -23.88
C GLN A 192 -17.21 43.89 -23.21
N LEU A 193 -17.70 43.38 -22.08
CA LEU A 193 -18.79 44.01 -21.33
C LEU A 193 -18.42 45.40 -20.81
N GLU A 194 -17.18 45.59 -20.34
CA GLU A 194 -16.68 46.90 -19.94
C GLU A 194 -16.64 47.88 -21.11
N LYS A 195 -16.24 47.42 -22.31
CA LYS A 195 -16.30 48.26 -23.51
C LYS A 195 -17.74 48.69 -23.81
N VAL A 196 -18.69 47.75 -23.84
CA VAL A 196 -20.11 48.07 -24.09
C VAL A 196 -20.66 49.05 -23.05
N ARG A 197 -20.33 48.86 -21.76
CA ARG A 197 -20.75 49.77 -20.68
C ARG A 197 -20.23 51.19 -20.85
N LYS A 198 -19.10 51.42 -21.52
CA LYS A 198 -18.59 52.78 -21.79
C LYS A 198 -19.41 53.53 -22.85
N TYR A 199 -20.21 52.83 -23.65
CA TYR A 199 -20.98 53.41 -24.75
C TYR A 199 -22.50 53.47 -24.47
N ILE A 200 -22.93 53.05 -23.28
CA ILE A 200 -24.30 53.17 -22.76
C ILE A 200 -24.25 54.17 -21.60
#